data_AF-A0A9P1GFB8-F1
#
_entry.id   AF-A0A9P1GFB8-F1
#
_cell.length_a   1.000
_cell.length_b   1.000
_cell.length_c   1.000
_cell.angle_alpha   90.00
_cell.angle_beta   90.00
_cell.angle_gamma   90.00
#
_symmetry.space_group_name_H-M   'P 1'
#
loop_
_entity.id
_entity.type
_entity.pdbx_description
1 polymer ?
#
loop_
_entity_poly.entity_id
_entity_poly.type
_entity_poly.pdbx_seq_one_letter_code
_entity_poly.pdbx_strand_id
1 'polypeptide(L)'
;MEANVTIEKVQKGLKDYLETKRLYFPRFFFLNDADLLSILAETKDPTLVQPHLNKAFEGIAKVRFDSKNEVIEAMTSGEGETVDFTNKVDVMKPGNVGAVECWLVEVEESMMDILREVTDKSNKAYPSADRVKWCCEWPGQVVLATDMIFWTQEVTSALKSGSIAEYEKKLFKQLEDIVVLVRGQMTKLNRVTVGAMVTLDVHARDE
;
A
#
# COMPACT_ATOMS: atom_id res chain seq x y z
N MET A 1 24.43 39.48 -21.35
CA MET A 1 25.43 38.40 -21.08
C MET A 1 25.44 38.03 -19.60
N GLU A 2 25.52 38.98 -18.66
CA GLU A 2 25.45 38.71 -17.21
C GLU A 2 24.13 38.08 -16.73
N ALA A 3 22.98 38.49 -17.29
CA ALA A 3 21.69 37.88 -16.95
C ALA A 3 21.63 36.38 -17.27
N ASN A 4 22.24 35.95 -18.38
CA ASN A 4 22.29 34.54 -18.77
C ASN A 4 23.17 33.72 -17.82
N VAL A 5 24.32 34.27 -17.39
CA VAL A 5 25.21 33.62 -16.42
C VAL A 5 24.53 33.45 -15.06
N THR A 6 23.72 34.42 -14.63
CA THR A 6 22.94 34.31 -13.39
C THR A 6 21.86 33.25 -13.49
N ILE A 7 21.16 33.16 -14.63
CA ILE A 7 20.13 32.12 -14.88
C ILE A 7 20.75 30.72 -14.86
N GLU A 8 21.89 30.53 -15.53
CA GLU A 8 22.59 29.24 -15.56
C GLU A 8 23.02 28.78 -14.15
N LYS A 9 23.51 29.71 -13.31
CA LYS A 9 23.87 29.41 -11.92
C LYS A 9 22.66 29.00 -11.08
N VAL A 10 21.54 29.71 -11.23
CA VAL A 10 20.29 29.38 -10.52
C VAL A 10 19.76 28.02 -10.97
N GLN A 11 19.75 27.73 -12.27
CA GLN A 11 19.33 26.44 -12.82
C GLN A 11 20.19 25.30 -12.29
N LYS A 12 21.51 25.48 -12.26
CA LYS A 12 22.42 24.47 -11.70
C LYS A 12 22.17 24.24 -10.22
N GLY A 13 22.09 25.31 -9.42
CA GLY A 13 21.84 25.19 -7.98
C GLY A 13 20.50 24.52 -7.66
N LEU A 14 19.46 24.81 -8.45
CA LEU A 14 18.17 24.15 -8.33
C LEU A 14 18.26 22.66 -8.61
N LYS A 15 18.97 22.28 -9.69
CA LYS A 15 19.17 20.88 -10.04
C LYS A 15 19.92 20.12 -8.94
N ASP A 16 21.04 20.68 -8.45
CA ASP A 16 21.84 20.08 -7.38
C ASP A 16 21.00 19.93 -6.08
N TYR A 17 20.12 20.90 -5.79
CA TYR A 17 19.19 20.84 -4.67
C TYR A 17 18.15 19.71 -4.83
N LEU A 18 17.52 19.60 -6.00
CA LEU A 18 16.56 18.53 -6.29
C LEU A 18 17.21 17.14 -6.24
N GLU A 19 18.42 17.00 -6.76
CA GLU A 19 19.19 15.76 -6.66
C GLU A 19 19.48 15.38 -5.22
N THR A 20 19.85 16.35 -4.37
CA THR A 20 20.05 16.11 -2.93
C THR A 20 18.77 15.61 -2.26
N LYS A 21 17.60 16.17 -2.62
CA LYS A 21 16.30 15.71 -2.09
C LYS A 21 15.92 14.32 -2.59
N ARG A 22 16.20 14.00 -3.86
CA ARG A 22 16.02 12.66 -4.41
C ARG A 22 16.91 11.62 -3.74
N LEU A 23 18.14 11.97 -3.39
CA LEU A 23 19.03 11.07 -2.65
C LEU A 23 18.55 10.82 -1.22
N TYR A 24 17.92 11.82 -0.59
CA TYR A 24 17.35 11.67 0.74
C TYR A 24 16.09 10.79 0.74
N PHE A 25 15.19 11.01 -0.21
CA PHE A 25 13.98 10.22 -0.38
C PHE A 25 13.87 9.68 -1.82
N PRO A 26 14.35 8.43 -2.06
CA PRO A 26 14.48 7.86 -3.40
C PRO A 26 13.18 7.81 -4.23
N ARG A 27 12.01 7.81 -3.59
CA ARG A 27 10.72 7.84 -4.33
C ARG A 27 10.53 9.13 -5.13
N PHE A 28 11.25 10.21 -4.81
CA PHE A 28 11.26 11.41 -5.64
C PHE A 28 11.91 11.22 -7.02
N PHE A 29 12.60 10.10 -7.28
CA PHE A 29 13.02 9.76 -8.65
C PHE A 29 11.84 9.44 -9.59
N PHE A 30 10.65 9.10 -9.05
CA PHE A 30 9.44 8.89 -9.84
C PHE A 30 8.71 10.20 -10.20
N LEU A 31 9.16 11.33 -9.66
CA LEU A 31 8.60 12.65 -9.94
C LEU A 31 9.47 13.41 -10.93
N ASN A 32 8.83 14.10 -11.87
CA ASN A 32 9.52 15.09 -12.69
C ASN A 32 9.91 16.32 -11.84
N ASP A 33 10.83 17.14 -12.35
CA ASP A 33 11.35 18.28 -11.60
C ASP A 33 10.25 19.29 -11.21
N ALA A 34 9.21 19.47 -12.03
CA ALA A 34 8.11 20.40 -11.74
C ALA A 34 7.24 19.90 -10.58
N ASP A 35 6.87 18.62 -10.58
CA ASP A 35 6.13 17.96 -9.49
C ASP A 35 6.95 17.98 -8.18
N LEU A 36 8.25 17.73 -8.27
CA LEU A 36 9.11 17.75 -7.08
C LEU A 36 9.25 19.17 -6.50
N LEU A 37 9.39 20.18 -7.37
CA LEU A 37 9.44 21.57 -6.94
C LEU A 37 8.13 22.03 -6.30
N SER A 38 6.97 21.62 -6.81
CA SER A 38 5.68 21.98 -6.19
C SER A 38 5.56 21.42 -4.78
N ILE A 39 6.04 20.20 -4.55
CA ILE A 39 6.06 19.58 -3.21
C ILE A 39 7.03 20.30 -2.26
N LEU A 40 8.22 20.67 -2.75
CA LEU A 40 9.27 21.29 -1.92
C LEU A 40 9.04 22.78 -1.68
N ALA A 41 8.33 23.48 -2.57
CA ALA A 41 8.02 24.90 -2.42
C ALA A 41 6.95 25.14 -1.34
N GLU A 42 6.00 24.21 -1.19
CA GLU A 42 4.82 24.36 -0.36
C GLU A 42 5.03 23.81 1.06
N THR A 43 6.00 24.39 1.77
CA THR A 43 6.42 23.96 3.12
C THR A 43 5.43 24.27 4.25
N LYS A 44 4.39 25.06 3.98
CA LYS A 44 3.42 25.53 4.99
C LYS A 44 2.17 24.67 5.11
N ASP A 45 1.76 24.03 4.03
CA ASP A 45 0.56 23.19 4.00
C ASP A 45 0.95 21.77 3.54
N PRO A 46 1.08 20.82 4.48
CA PRO A 46 1.50 19.46 4.15
C PRO A 46 0.47 18.70 3.30
N THR A 47 -0.77 19.18 3.21
CA THR A 47 -1.82 18.51 2.42
C THR A 47 -1.62 18.66 0.92
N LEU A 48 -0.81 19.63 0.47
CA LEU A 48 -0.55 19.89 -0.95
C LEU A 48 0.28 18.79 -1.63
N VAL A 49 0.88 17.88 -0.86
CA VAL A 49 1.57 16.68 -1.36
C VAL A 49 0.63 15.66 -2.02
N GLN A 50 -0.66 15.65 -1.64
CA GLN A 50 -1.61 14.59 -1.97
C GLN A 50 -1.71 14.25 -3.47
N PRO A 51 -1.72 15.23 -4.41
CA PRO A 51 -1.80 14.93 -5.84
C PRO A 51 -0.57 14.22 -6.41
N HIS A 52 0.53 14.20 -5.66
CA HIS A 52 1.79 13.61 -6.09
C HIS A 52 2.08 12.25 -5.43
N LEU A 53 1.32 11.87 -4.39
CA LEU A 53 1.56 10.63 -3.65
C LEU A 53 1.40 9.39 -4.52
N ASN A 54 0.36 9.34 -5.37
CA ASN A 54 0.15 8.22 -6.29
C ASN A 54 1.25 8.04 -7.35
N LYS A 55 2.09 9.06 -7.57
CA LYS A 55 3.27 8.98 -8.45
C LYS A 55 4.50 8.49 -7.68
N ALA A 56 4.64 8.88 -6.42
CA ALA A 56 5.79 8.52 -5.57
C ALA A 56 5.63 7.16 -4.89
N PHE A 57 4.39 6.75 -4.60
CA PHE A 57 4.05 5.51 -3.94
C PHE A 57 3.17 4.63 -4.82
N GLU A 58 3.63 3.40 -5.03
CA GLU A 58 2.79 2.33 -5.51
C GLU A 58 1.93 1.82 -4.33
N GLY A 59 0.61 2.07 -4.39
CA GLY A 59 -0.34 1.62 -3.36
C GLY A 59 -0.85 2.70 -2.39
N ILE A 60 -0.24 3.90 -2.35
CA ILE A 60 -0.78 5.05 -1.60
C ILE A 60 -1.22 6.13 -2.58
N ALA A 61 -2.53 6.29 -2.72
CA ALA A 61 -3.09 7.41 -3.48
C ALA A 61 -3.23 8.66 -2.63
N LYS A 62 -3.57 8.51 -1.34
CA LYS A 62 -3.76 9.61 -0.39
C LYS A 62 -3.36 9.18 1.02
N VAL A 63 -3.06 10.16 1.85
CA VAL A 63 -2.98 9.99 3.31
C VAL A 63 -4.08 10.77 3.99
N ARG A 64 -4.53 10.35 5.17
CA ARG A 64 -5.55 11.08 5.94
C ARG A 64 -4.86 11.87 7.04
N PHE A 65 -4.99 13.18 6.96
CA PHE A 65 -4.57 14.09 8.03
C PHE A 65 -5.65 14.20 9.09
N ASP A 66 -5.25 14.55 10.31
CA ASP A 66 -6.13 14.96 11.38
C ASP A 66 -6.79 16.32 11.08
N SER A 67 -7.68 16.77 11.96
CA SER A 67 -8.43 18.03 11.77
C SER A 67 -7.57 19.29 11.62
N LYS A 68 -6.31 19.25 12.06
CA LYS A 68 -5.38 20.39 12.03
C LYS A 68 -4.30 20.29 10.95
N ASN A 69 -4.27 19.20 10.19
CA ASN A 69 -3.21 18.89 9.23
C ASN A 69 -1.81 18.77 9.88
N GLU A 70 -1.76 18.34 11.14
CA GLU A 70 -0.52 18.19 11.92
C GLU A 70 -0.08 16.73 12.03
N VAL A 71 -1.03 15.79 11.92
CA VAL A 71 -0.77 14.36 12.09
C VAL A 71 -1.41 13.56 10.97
N ILE A 72 -0.65 12.64 10.37
CA ILE A 72 -1.15 11.66 9.42
C ILE A 72 -1.59 10.41 10.17
N GLU A 73 -2.84 10.00 9.95
CA GLU A 73 -3.50 8.93 10.70
C GLU A 73 -3.75 7.67 9.88
N ALA A 74 -3.76 7.76 8.56
CA ALA A 74 -4.07 6.62 7.69
C ALA A 74 -3.53 6.83 6.27
N MET A 75 -3.45 5.74 5.52
CA MET A 75 -3.23 5.75 4.06
C MET A 75 -4.46 5.22 3.33
N THR A 76 -4.63 5.64 2.08
CA THR A 76 -5.72 5.22 1.20
C THR A 76 -5.19 4.87 -0.19
N SER A 77 -5.58 3.71 -0.71
CA SER A 77 -5.20 3.22 -2.04
C SER A 77 -5.96 3.91 -3.18
N GLY A 78 -5.57 3.65 -4.44
CA GLY A 78 -6.26 4.18 -5.62
C GLY A 78 -7.69 3.64 -5.78
N GLU A 79 -7.94 2.48 -5.20
CA GLU A 79 -9.20 1.75 -5.19
C GLU A 79 -10.15 2.27 -4.11
N GLY A 80 -9.62 3.06 -3.16
CA GLY A 80 -10.33 3.64 -2.03
C GLY A 80 -10.27 2.81 -0.75
N GLU A 81 -9.37 1.83 -0.66
CA GLU A 81 -9.14 1.07 0.57
C GLU A 81 -8.30 1.90 1.54
N THR A 82 -8.78 2.07 2.77
CA THR A 82 -8.11 2.87 3.80
C THR A 82 -7.62 2.00 4.93
N VAL A 83 -6.36 2.21 5.36
CA VAL A 83 -5.74 1.51 6.48
C VAL A 83 -5.20 2.55 7.46
N ASP A 84 -5.65 2.48 8.71
CA ASP A 84 -5.25 3.38 9.79
C ASP A 84 -3.88 3.02 10.35
N PHE A 85 -3.00 4.00 10.51
CA PHE A 85 -1.68 3.79 11.08
C PHE A 85 -1.76 3.58 12.59
N THR A 86 -1.08 2.55 13.08
CA THR A 86 -0.79 2.38 14.51
C THR A 86 0.19 3.47 14.97
N ASN A 87 1.29 3.63 14.22
CA ASN A 87 2.28 4.67 14.43
C ASN A 87 1.93 5.87 13.54
N LYS A 88 1.28 6.88 14.12
CA LYS A 88 0.91 8.10 13.38
C LYS A 88 2.15 8.96 13.11
N VAL A 89 2.13 9.68 11.98
CA VAL A 89 3.25 10.56 11.57
C VAL A 89 2.92 12.00 11.90
N ASP A 90 3.70 12.61 12.78
CA ASP A 90 3.59 14.03 13.14
C ASP A 90 4.45 14.87 12.18
N VAL A 91 3.78 15.68 11.34
CA VAL A 91 4.46 16.55 10.36
C VAL A 91 4.95 17.87 10.97
N MET A 92 4.52 18.18 12.19
CA MET A 92 4.91 19.37 12.95
C MET A 92 6.06 19.11 13.93
N LYS A 93 6.47 17.86 14.13
CA LYS A 93 7.58 17.53 15.04
C LYS A 93 8.91 18.14 14.58
N PRO A 94 9.86 18.41 15.50
CA PRO A 94 11.19 18.91 15.14
C PRO A 94 11.87 18.02 14.10
N GLY A 95 12.28 18.61 12.98
CA GLY A 95 12.90 17.90 11.85
C GLY A 95 11.95 17.63 10.66
N ASN A 96 10.63 17.69 10.87
CA ASN A 96 9.62 17.48 9.81
C ASN A 96 9.00 18.79 9.30
N VAL A 97 9.00 19.84 10.12
CA VAL A 97 8.46 21.16 9.73
C VAL A 97 9.17 21.68 8.47
N GLY A 98 8.42 21.77 7.36
CA GLY A 98 8.94 22.20 6.06
C GLY A 98 9.90 21.22 5.38
N ALA A 99 10.09 20.02 5.93
CA ALA A 99 10.96 18.98 5.39
C ALA A 99 10.11 17.77 4.97
N VAL A 100 9.48 17.90 3.81
CA VAL A 100 8.59 16.89 3.23
C VAL A 100 9.23 15.53 3.05
N GLU A 101 10.49 15.49 2.66
CA GLU A 101 11.25 14.25 2.55
C GLU A 101 11.39 13.50 3.88
N CYS A 102 11.46 14.20 5.02
CA CYS A 102 11.64 13.59 6.33
C CYS A 102 10.38 12.85 6.77
N TRP A 103 9.23 13.54 6.77
CA TRP A 103 8.00 12.89 7.20
C TRP A 103 7.46 11.89 6.16
N LEU A 104 7.80 12.02 4.87
CA LEU A 104 7.48 10.99 3.87
C LEU A 104 8.24 9.67 4.10
N VAL A 105 9.47 9.73 4.60
CA VAL A 105 10.19 8.53 5.06
C VAL A 105 9.44 7.87 6.22
N GLU A 106 8.94 8.67 7.18
CA GLU A 106 8.15 8.12 8.30
C GLU A 106 6.81 7.55 7.87
N VAL A 107 6.17 8.11 6.83
CA VAL A 107 4.96 7.53 6.23
C VAL A 107 5.28 6.16 5.62
N GLU A 108 6.42 6.01 4.96
CA GLU A 108 6.88 4.72 4.43
C GLU A 108 7.15 3.70 5.55
N GLU A 109 7.81 4.10 6.63
CA GLU A 109 8.03 3.26 7.81
C GLU A 109 6.69 2.83 8.44
N SER A 110 5.78 3.79 8.65
CA SER A 110 4.46 3.54 9.25
C SER A 110 3.59 2.65 8.38
N MET A 111 3.67 2.80 7.05
CA MET A 111 3.04 1.90 6.07
C MET A 111 3.56 0.46 6.23
N MET A 112 4.88 0.27 6.31
CA MET A 112 5.44 -1.08 6.49
C MET A 112 5.01 -1.70 7.82
N ASP A 113 5.02 -0.92 8.89
CA ASP A 113 4.64 -1.41 10.22
C ASP A 113 3.18 -1.84 10.28
N ILE A 114 2.26 -1.01 9.78
CA ILE A 114 0.84 -1.36 9.81
C ILE A 114 0.54 -2.56 8.90
N LEU A 115 1.16 -2.66 7.72
CA LEU A 115 0.93 -3.79 6.83
C LEU A 115 1.45 -5.10 7.44
N ARG A 116 2.60 -5.07 8.12
CA ARG A 116 3.09 -6.23 8.90
C ARG A 116 2.12 -6.62 9.99
N GLU A 117 1.64 -5.65 10.77
CA GLU A 117 0.71 -5.89 11.87
C GLU A 117 -0.62 -6.49 11.38
N VAL A 118 -1.23 -5.88 10.36
CA VAL A 118 -2.51 -6.35 9.81
C VAL A 118 -2.35 -7.72 9.15
N THR A 119 -1.24 -7.97 8.46
CA THR A 119 -0.94 -9.29 7.87
C THR A 119 -0.78 -10.37 8.95
N ASP A 120 -0.06 -10.09 10.04
CA ASP A 120 0.10 -11.02 11.15
C ASP A 120 -1.25 -11.33 11.83
N LYS A 121 -2.08 -10.30 12.07
CA LYS A 121 -3.43 -10.47 12.60
C LYS A 121 -4.30 -11.33 11.68
N SER A 122 -4.25 -11.07 10.37
CA SER A 122 -4.98 -11.83 9.36
C SER A 122 -4.55 -13.30 9.35
N ASN A 123 -3.25 -13.56 9.34
CA ASN A 123 -2.68 -14.92 9.37
C ASN A 123 -3.09 -15.70 10.62
N LYS A 124 -3.20 -15.04 11.78
CA LYS A 124 -3.68 -15.65 13.03
C LYS A 124 -5.19 -15.93 13.01
N ALA A 125 -5.97 -15.10 12.34
CA ALA A 125 -7.41 -15.25 12.23
C ALA A 125 -7.83 -16.31 11.21
N TYR A 126 -7.13 -16.42 10.08
CA TYR A 126 -7.50 -17.27 8.96
C TYR A 126 -7.82 -18.74 9.31
N PRO A 127 -7.02 -19.47 10.13
CA PRO A 127 -7.25 -20.90 10.40
C PRO A 127 -8.59 -21.23 11.05
N SER A 128 -9.19 -20.28 11.77
CA SER A 128 -10.45 -20.47 12.49
C SER A 128 -11.61 -19.67 11.90
N ALA A 129 -11.35 -18.87 10.87
CA ALA A 129 -12.35 -18.01 10.25
C ALA A 129 -13.13 -18.74 9.14
N ASP A 130 -14.35 -18.28 8.89
CA ASP A 130 -15.05 -18.58 7.65
C ASP A 130 -14.37 -17.80 6.51
N ARG A 131 -13.81 -18.50 5.50
CA ARG A 131 -12.99 -17.88 4.44
C ARG A 131 -13.75 -16.82 3.64
N VAL A 132 -15.03 -17.05 3.37
CA VAL A 132 -15.93 -16.14 2.61
C VAL A 132 -16.16 -14.85 3.38
N LYS A 133 -16.40 -14.95 4.69
CA LYS A 133 -16.53 -13.78 5.56
C LYS A 133 -15.19 -13.07 5.75
N TRP A 134 -14.13 -13.84 6.01
CA TRP A 134 -12.77 -13.33 6.23
C TRP A 134 -12.30 -12.49 5.03
N CYS A 135 -12.42 -12.97 3.79
CA CYS A 135 -11.94 -12.21 2.63
C CYS A 135 -12.65 -10.86 2.41
N CYS A 136 -13.76 -10.62 3.10
CA CYS A 136 -14.51 -9.35 3.09
C CYS A 136 -14.18 -8.41 4.27
N GLU A 137 -13.42 -8.86 5.27
CA GLU A 137 -13.13 -8.12 6.51
C GLU A 137 -11.67 -7.62 6.60
N TRP A 138 -10.79 -8.11 5.74
CA TRP A 138 -9.37 -7.76 5.74
C TRP A 138 -8.98 -6.98 4.46
N PRO A 139 -7.91 -6.17 4.50
CA PRO A 139 -7.45 -5.44 3.32
C PRO A 139 -7.12 -6.37 2.16
N GLY A 140 -7.41 -5.94 0.94
CA GLY A 140 -7.34 -6.79 -0.25
C GLY A 140 -5.98 -7.44 -0.45
N GLN A 141 -4.90 -6.66 -0.36
CA GLN A 141 -3.54 -7.21 -0.47
C GLN A 141 -3.24 -8.24 0.63
N VAL A 142 -3.72 -7.99 1.85
CA VAL A 142 -3.53 -8.88 3.00
C VAL A 142 -4.28 -10.20 2.80
N VAL A 143 -5.52 -10.13 2.29
CA VAL A 143 -6.31 -11.31 1.92
C VAL A 143 -5.54 -12.17 0.92
N LEU A 144 -5.10 -11.60 -0.19
CA LEU A 144 -4.39 -12.36 -1.24
C LEU A 144 -3.08 -12.96 -0.71
N ALA A 145 -2.31 -12.22 0.09
CA ALA A 145 -1.06 -12.70 0.66
C ALA A 145 -1.26 -13.83 1.67
N THR A 146 -2.20 -13.67 2.61
CA THR A 146 -2.53 -14.71 3.59
C THR A 146 -3.03 -15.97 2.89
N ASP A 147 -3.93 -15.84 1.91
CA ASP A 147 -4.47 -16.97 1.18
C ASP A 147 -3.36 -17.79 0.48
N MET A 148 -2.42 -17.11 -0.17
CA MET A 148 -1.28 -17.79 -0.81
C MET A 148 -0.30 -18.44 0.18
N ILE A 149 -0.11 -17.83 1.37
CA ILE A 149 0.70 -18.44 2.44
C ILE A 149 0.07 -19.78 2.85
N PHE A 150 -1.23 -19.79 3.12
CA PHE A 150 -1.92 -21.00 3.55
C PHE A 150 -2.01 -22.04 2.44
N TRP A 151 -2.30 -21.64 1.20
CA TRP A 151 -2.26 -22.57 0.07
C TRP A 151 -0.90 -23.26 -0.04
N THR A 152 0.19 -22.50 0.06
CA THR A 152 1.57 -23.04 -0.02
C THR A 152 1.85 -24.01 1.12
N GLN A 153 1.42 -23.70 2.34
CA GLN A 153 1.60 -24.56 3.51
C GLN A 153 0.79 -25.86 3.40
N GLU A 154 -0.46 -25.74 2.95
CA GLU A 154 -1.40 -26.85 2.86
C GLU A 154 -1.02 -27.79 1.70
N VAL A 155 -0.67 -27.27 0.53
CA VAL A 155 -0.19 -28.10 -0.59
C VAL A 155 1.11 -28.84 -0.22
N THR A 156 2.04 -28.16 0.46
CA THR A 156 3.28 -28.79 0.95
C THR A 156 2.99 -29.93 1.93
N SER A 157 1.97 -29.75 2.79
CA SER A 157 1.56 -30.77 3.75
C SER A 157 0.84 -31.94 3.08
N ALA A 158 0.00 -31.66 2.08
CA ALA A 158 -0.68 -32.67 1.28
C ALA A 158 0.31 -33.52 0.48
N LEU A 159 1.33 -32.90 -0.12
CA LEU A 159 2.43 -33.58 -0.81
C LEU A 159 3.19 -34.53 0.12
N LYS A 160 3.53 -34.08 1.34
CA LYS A 160 4.25 -34.89 2.33
C LYS A 160 3.44 -36.06 2.87
N SER A 161 2.13 -35.89 3.03
CA SER A 161 1.22 -36.89 3.59
C SER A 161 0.57 -37.80 2.53
N GLY A 162 0.74 -37.49 1.23
CA GLY A 162 0.08 -38.21 0.14
C GLY A 162 -1.43 -37.93 0.04
N SER A 163 -1.91 -36.80 0.56
CA SER A 163 -3.34 -36.43 0.63
C SER A 163 -3.77 -35.37 -0.40
N ILE A 164 -3.07 -35.34 -1.55
CA ILE A 164 -3.31 -34.34 -2.62
C ILE A 164 -4.74 -34.41 -3.13
N ALA A 165 -5.31 -35.61 -3.31
CA ALA A 165 -6.68 -35.78 -3.82
C ALA A 165 -7.74 -35.24 -2.85
N GLU A 166 -7.52 -35.35 -1.53
CA GLU A 166 -8.38 -34.72 -0.53
C GLU A 166 -8.24 -33.20 -0.54
N TYR A 167 -7.01 -32.71 -0.71
CA TYR A 167 -6.74 -31.27 -0.77
C TYR A 167 -7.33 -30.62 -2.03
N GLU A 168 -7.25 -31.29 -3.19
CA GLU A 168 -7.88 -30.85 -4.44
C GLU A 168 -9.39 -30.63 -4.25
N LYS A 169 -10.09 -31.55 -3.56
CA LYS A 169 -11.53 -31.39 -3.25
C LYS A 169 -11.79 -30.16 -2.38
N LYS A 170 -10.89 -29.82 -1.46
CA LYS A 170 -10.98 -28.59 -0.65
C LYS A 170 -10.85 -27.35 -1.53
N LEU A 171 -9.89 -27.33 -2.45
CA LEU A 171 -9.69 -26.21 -3.39
C LEU A 171 -10.92 -26.01 -4.29
N PHE A 172 -11.50 -27.09 -4.81
CA PHE A 172 -12.75 -27.01 -5.59
C PHE A 172 -13.87 -26.36 -4.78
N LYS A 173 -14.06 -26.79 -3.52
CA LYS A 173 -15.10 -26.22 -2.66
C LYS A 173 -14.84 -24.75 -2.35
N GLN A 174 -13.60 -24.38 -2.04
CA GLN A 174 -13.22 -23.00 -1.78
C GLN A 174 -13.48 -22.09 -3.00
N LEU A 175 -13.16 -22.57 -4.21
CA LEU A 175 -13.45 -21.87 -5.45
C LEU A 175 -14.96 -21.71 -5.68
N GLU A 176 -15.75 -22.77 -5.46
CA GLU A 176 -17.22 -22.69 -5.57
C GLU A 176 -17.81 -21.67 -4.62
N ASP A 177 -17.40 -21.68 -3.35
CA ASP A 177 -17.87 -20.76 -2.32
C ASP A 177 -17.57 -19.29 -2.69
N ILE A 178 -16.38 -19.02 -3.22
CA ILE A 178 -15.98 -17.68 -3.68
C ILE A 178 -16.72 -17.27 -4.95
N VAL A 179 -16.93 -18.17 -5.91
CA VAL A 179 -17.72 -17.88 -7.12
C VAL A 179 -19.16 -17.53 -6.76
N VAL A 180 -19.75 -18.19 -5.76
CA VAL A 180 -21.07 -17.84 -5.22
C VAL A 180 -21.05 -16.44 -4.60
N LEU A 181 -20.02 -16.13 -3.80
CA LEU A 181 -19.85 -14.80 -3.19
C LEU A 181 -19.81 -13.67 -4.23
N VAL A 182 -19.02 -13.83 -5.30
CA VAL A 182 -18.86 -12.82 -6.37
C VAL A 182 -20.18 -12.51 -7.08
N ARG A 183 -21.06 -13.51 -7.23
CA ARG A 183 -22.40 -13.37 -7.83
C ARG A 183 -23.38 -12.61 -6.94
N GLY A 184 -23.07 -12.46 -5.65
CA GLY A 184 -23.85 -11.71 -4.69
C GLY A 184 -23.66 -10.19 -4.73
N GLN A 185 -24.34 -9.51 -3.81
CA GLN A 185 -24.13 -8.09 -3.55
C GLN A 185 -22.89 -7.89 -2.67
N MET A 186 -22.01 -6.99 -3.09
CA MET A 186 -20.74 -6.71 -2.43
C MET A 186 -20.38 -5.24 -2.62
N THR A 187 -19.56 -4.69 -1.73
CA THR A 187 -18.93 -3.38 -1.93
C THR A 187 -18.00 -3.42 -3.15
N LYS A 188 -17.69 -2.25 -3.71
CA LYS A 188 -16.75 -2.14 -4.82
C LYS A 188 -15.37 -2.71 -4.44
N LEU A 189 -14.89 -2.40 -3.24
CA LEU A 189 -13.60 -2.89 -2.74
C LEU A 189 -13.58 -4.41 -2.62
N ASN A 190 -14.57 -5.01 -1.95
CA ASN A 190 -14.60 -6.46 -1.79
C ASN A 190 -14.73 -7.16 -3.14
N ARG A 191 -15.44 -6.58 -4.11
CA ARG A 191 -15.52 -7.12 -5.46
C ARG A 191 -14.16 -7.16 -6.18
N VAL A 192 -13.31 -6.15 -5.98
CA VAL A 192 -11.94 -6.14 -6.53
C VAL A 192 -11.10 -7.23 -5.88
N THR A 193 -11.07 -7.29 -4.54
CA THR A 193 -10.32 -8.31 -3.78
C THR A 193 -10.76 -9.72 -4.15
N VAL A 194 -12.05 -10.00 -4.08
CA VAL A 194 -12.59 -11.34 -4.34
C VAL A 194 -12.46 -11.72 -5.82
N GLY A 195 -12.52 -10.76 -6.74
CA GLY A 195 -12.22 -11.01 -8.15
C GLY A 195 -10.78 -11.48 -8.38
N ALA A 196 -9.81 -10.84 -7.71
CA ALA A 196 -8.41 -11.28 -7.74
C ALA A 196 -8.24 -12.66 -7.07
N MET A 197 -8.92 -12.89 -5.96
CA MET A 197 -8.92 -14.17 -5.24
C MET A 197 -9.47 -15.33 -6.09
N VAL A 198 -10.53 -15.13 -6.88
CA VAL A 198 -11.00 -16.15 -7.87
C VAL A 198 -9.89 -16.53 -8.84
N THR A 199 -9.11 -15.53 -9.29
CA THR A 199 -8.03 -15.77 -10.26
C THR A 199 -6.92 -16.60 -9.63
N LEU A 200 -6.57 -16.31 -8.37
CA LEU A 200 -5.62 -17.11 -7.60
C LEU A 200 -6.15 -18.51 -7.31
N ASP A 201 -7.42 -18.67 -6.92
CA ASP A 201 -8.03 -19.97 -6.63
C ASP A 201 -8.06 -20.89 -7.86
N VAL A 202 -8.35 -20.33 -9.04
CA VAL A 202 -8.28 -21.09 -10.30
C VAL A 202 -6.86 -21.55 -10.58
N HIS A 203 -5.88 -20.66 -10.43
CA HIS A 203 -4.47 -21.01 -10.62
C HIS A 203 -3.98 -22.05 -9.62
N ALA A 204 -4.28 -21.85 -8.34
CA ALA A 204 -3.93 -22.71 -7.22
C ALA A 204 -4.52 -24.13 -7.30
N ARG A 205 -5.64 -24.29 -8.01
CA ARG A 205 -6.26 -25.58 -8.31
C ARG A 205 -5.60 -26.27 -9.52
N ASP A 206 -5.23 -25.48 -10.53
CA ASP A 206 -4.72 -26.00 -11.80
C ASP A 206 -3.24 -26.40 -11.76
N GLU A 207 -2.47 -25.89 -10.78
CA GLU A 207 -1.07 -26.27 -10.49
C GLU A 207 -0.95 -27.43 -9.47
#